data_AF-A0A2V7VB08-F1
#
_entry.id   AF-A0A2V7VB08-F1
#
_cell.length_a   1.000
_cell.length_b   1.000
_cell.length_c   1.000
_cell.angle_alpha   90.00
_cell.angle_beta   90.00
_cell.angle_gamma   90.00
#
_symmetry.space_group_name_H-M   'P 1'
#
loop_
_entity.id
_entity.type
_entity.pdbx_description
1 polymer ?
#
loop_
_entity_poly.entity_id
_entity_poly.type
_entity_poly.pdbx_seq_one_letter_code
_entity_poly.pdbx_strand_id
1 'polypeptide(L)'
;MKDLLGGKGSGLAEMTNAGLPVPPGFTVSTAACNLFVERGGSLRPEIDREISQALDRLEKLMGKKLGAAEDPLLVSVRSGAKFSMPGMM
;
A
#
# COMPACT_ATOMS: atom_id res chain seq x y z
N MET A 1 -2.64 15.08 0.19
CA MET A 1 -2.37 13.62 0.10
C MET A 1 -1.17 13.18 0.94
N LYS A 2 -0.05 13.90 0.94
CA LYS A 2 1.17 13.53 1.70
C LYS A 2 0.96 13.18 3.18
N ASP A 3 0.04 13.86 3.88
CA ASP A 3 -0.23 13.57 5.30
C ASP A 3 -0.82 12.17 5.51
N LEU A 4 -1.70 11.73 4.61
CA LEU A 4 -2.41 10.46 4.71
C LEU A 4 -1.69 9.31 4.01
N LEU A 5 -1.00 9.58 2.89
CA LEU A 5 -0.36 8.57 2.04
C LEU A 5 1.16 8.50 2.20
N GLY A 6 1.74 9.42 2.98
CA GLY A 6 3.19 9.63 3.01
C GLY A 6 3.72 10.24 1.70
N GLY A 7 5.02 10.55 1.68
CA GLY A 7 5.68 11.17 0.53
C GLY A 7 5.69 10.26 -0.71
N LYS A 8 6.00 8.96 -0.52
CA LYS A 8 6.05 7.98 -1.63
C LYS A 8 4.66 7.66 -2.17
N GLY A 9 3.69 7.39 -1.30
CA GLY A 9 2.32 7.09 -1.71
C GLY A 9 1.66 8.28 -2.43
N SER A 10 1.86 9.50 -1.94
CA SER A 10 1.40 10.72 -2.64
C SER A 10 2.06 10.88 -4.00
N GLY A 11 3.38 10.66 -4.10
CA GLY A 11 4.10 10.75 -5.37
C GLY A 11 3.63 9.70 -6.39
N LEU A 12 3.41 8.45 -5.97
CA LEU A 12 2.86 7.40 -6.82
C LEU A 12 1.46 7.79 -7.33
N ALA A 13 0.59 8.26 -6.44
CA ALA A 13 -0.76 8.71 -6.83
C ALA A 13 -0.73 9.88 -7.82
N GLU A 14 0.15 10.86 -7.61
CA GLU A 14 0.35 11.99 -8.52
C GLU A 14 0.84 11.53 -9.90
N MET A 15 1.84 10.64 -9.96
CA MET A 15 2.35 10.10 -11.22
C MET A 15 1.29 9.29 -11.97
N THR A 16 0.52 8.45 -11.27
CA THR A 16 -0.61 7.69 -11.87
C THR A 16 -1.68 8.63 -12.42
N ASN A 17 -2.07 9.67 -11.67
CA ASN A 17 -3.06 10.65 -12.12
C ASN A 17 -2.56 11.48 -13.31
N ALA A 18 -1.25 11.69 -13.43
CA ALA A 18 -0.62 12.34 -14.58
C ALA A 18 -0.50 11.42 -15.81
N GLY A 19 -0.95 10.16 -15.73
CA GLY A 19 -0.90 9.20 -16.84
C GLY A 19 0.48 8.60 -17.09
N LEU A 20 1.43 8.75 -16.15
CA LEU A 20 2.73 8.10 -16.26
C LEU A 20 2.60 6.58 -16.08
N PRO A 21 3.48 5.77 -16.70
CA PRO A 21 3.42 4.32 -16.61
C PRO A 21 3.91 3.82 -15.24
N VAL A 22 3.07 3.97 -14.22
CA VAL A 22 3.31 3.48 -12.86
C VAL A 22 2.67 2.09 -12.73
N PRO A 23 3.42 1.06 -12.29
CA PRO A 23 2.84 -0.24 -11.99
C PRO A 23 1.70 -0.13 -10.96
N PRO A 24 0.56 -0.83 -11.15
CA PRO A 24 -0.55 -0.81 -10.20
C PRO A 24 -0.14 -1.20 -8.79
N GLY A 25 -0.78 -0.60 -7.79
CA GLY A 25 -0.56 -0.87 -6.38
C GLY A 25 -1.52 -0.09 -5.50
N PHE A 26 -1.33 -0.16 -4.19
CA PHE A 26 -2.11 0.60 -3.22
C PHE A 26 -1.22 1.07 -2.06
N THR A 27 -1.70 2.07 -1.33
CA THR A 27 -1.02 2.62 -0.15
C THR A 27 -1.89 2.40 1.08
N VAL A 28 -1.32 1.80 2.12
CA VAL A 28 -1.92 1.78 3.45
C VAL A 28 -1.62 3.11 4.14
N SER A 29 -2.67 3.77 4.65
CA SER A 29 -2.54 5.14 5.14
C SER A 29 -1.67 5.25 6.40
N THR A 30 -1.10 6.43 6.62
CA THR A 30 -0.40 6.78 7.88
C THR A 30 -1.34 6.69 9.08
N ALA A 31 -2.63 6.98 8.90
CA ALA A 31 -3.64 6.83 9.95
C ALA A 31 -3.82 5.37 10.39
N ALA A 32 -3.76 4.40 9.46
CA ALA A 32 -3.79 2.98 9.81
C ALA A 32 -2.56 2.57 10.63
N CYS A 33 -1.38 3.13 10.33
CA CYS A 33 -0.17 2.92 11.11
C CYS A 33 -0.30 3.47 12.55
N ASN A 34 -0.81 4.70 12.72
CA ASN A 34 -1.03 5.28 14.04
C ASN A 34 -1.95 4.41 14.89
N LEU A 35 -3.07 3.94 14.32
CA LEU A 35 -4.01 3.04 15.00
C LEU A 35 -3.38 1.70 15.40
N PHE A 36 -2.51 1.15 14.56
CA PHE A 36 -1.78 -0.08 14.86
C PHE A 36 -0.84 0.11 16.06
N VAL A 37 -0.11 1.23 16.11
CA VAL A 37 0.79 1.57 17.22
C VAL A 37 0.01 1.84 18.51
N GLU A 38 -1.07 2.62 18.44
CA GLU A 38 -1.94 2.94 19.60
C GLU A 38 -2.54 1.69 20.25
N ARG A 39 -2.71 0.61 19.49
CA ARG A 39 -3.23 -0.68 19.98
C ARG A 39 -2.14 -1.70 20.33
N GLY A 40 -0.89 -1.26 20.47
CA GLY A 40 0.21 -2.14 20.86
C GLY A 40 0.57 -3.18 19.78
N GLY A 41 0.40 -2.83 18.51
CA GLY A 41 0.73 -3.72 17.39
C GLY A 41 -0.42 -4.64 16.96
N SER A 42 -1.66 -4.32 17.30
CA SER A 42 -2.83 -5.05 16.82
C SER A 42 -3.52 -4.32 15.67
N LEU A 43 -3.68 -5.01 14.54
CA LEU A 43 -4.44 -4.49 13.40
C LEU A 43 -5.95 -4.60 13.67
N ARG A 44 -6.71 -3.61 13.21
CA ARG A 44 -8.17 -3.67 13.25
C ARG A 44 -8.70 -4.61 12.15
N PRO A 45 -9.70 -5.47 12.41
CA PRO A 45 -10.28 -6.35 11.41
C PRO A 45 -10.78 -5.62 10.15
N GLU A 46 -11.23 -4.38 10.31
CA GLU A 46 -11.67 -3.54 9.19
C GLU A 46 -10.51 -3.17 8.28
N ILE A 47 -9.33 -2.85 8.84
CA ILE A 47 -8.13 -2.50 8.07
C ILE A 47 -7.60 -3.73 7.32
N ASP A 48 -7.60 -4.89 7.97
CA ASP A 48 -7.21 -6.16 7.35
C ASP A 48 -8.11 -6.51 6.15
N ARG A 49 -9.42 -6.29 6.32
CA ARG A 49 -10.40 -6.44 5.24
C ARG A 49 -10.16 -5.46 4.09
N GLU A 50 -9.86 -4.20 4.36
CA GLU A 50 -9.56 -3.20 3.33
C GLU A 50 -8.28 -3.55 2.55
N ILE A 51 -7.24 -4.03 3.24
CA ILE A 51 -6.00 -4.51 2.60
C ILE A 51 -6.30 -5.69 1.67
N SER A 52 -7.09 -6.66 2.14
CA SER A 52 -7.50 -7.83 1.34
C SER A 52 -8.29 -7.41 0.10
N GLN A 53 -9.24 -6.47 0.24
CA GLN A 53 -10.00 -5.93 -0.88
C GLN A 53 -9.13 -5.16 -1.88
N ALA A 54 -8.11 -4.43 -1.41
CA ALA A 54 -7.16 -3.73 -2.27
C ALA A 54 -6.27 -4.72 -3.03
N LEU A 55 -5.85 -5.80 -2.37
CA LEU A 55 -5.11 -6.90 -3.02
C LEU A 55 -5.96 -7.59 -4.09
N ASP A 56 -7.23 -7.93 -3.80
CA ASP A 56 -8.14 -8.52 -4.79
C ASP A 56 -8.30 -7.64 -6.04
N ARG A 57 -8.35 -6.31 -5.87
CA ARG A 57 -8.41 -5.37 -6.99
C ARG A 57 -7.10 -5.36 -7.77
N LEU A 58 -5.96 -5.42 -7.08
CA LEU A 58 -4.65 -5.49 -7.72
C LEU A 58 -4.49 -6.78 -8.53
N GLU A 59 -4.88 -7.92 -7.97
CA GLU A 59 -4.87 -9.22 -8.67
C GLU A 59 -5.70 -9.17 -9.96
N LYS A 60 -6.90 -8.59 -9.90
CA LYS A 60 -7.77 -8.42 -11.07
C LYS A 60 -7.16 -7.50 -12.13
N LEU A 61 -6.55 -6.38 -11.71
CA LEU A 61 -5.90 -5.45 -12.63
C LEU A 61 -4.68 -6.07 -13.32
N MET A 62 -3.94 -6.91 -12.60
CA MET A 62 -2.74 -7.56 -13.12
C MET A 62 -3.02 -8.87 -13.84
N GLY A 63 -4.21 -9.45 -13.66
CA GLY A 63 -4.55 -10.78 -14.18
C GLY A 63 -3.79 -11.92 -13.51
N LYS A 64 -3.28 -11.71 -12.29
CA LYS A 64 -2.40 -12.65 -11.56
C LYS A 64 -2.85 -12.79 -10.11
N LYS A 65 -2.45 -13.88 -9.44
CA LYS A 65 -2.75 -14.11 -8.02
C LYS A 65 -1.50 -14.21 -7.16
N LEU A 66 -1.55 -13.59 -5.98
CA LEU A 66 -0.49 -13.69 -4.99
C LEU A 66 -0.40 -15.14 -4.50
N GLY A 67 0.78 -15.74 -4.59
CA GLY A 67 1.00 -17.13 -4.18
C GLY A 67 0.58 -18.19 -5.21
N ALA A 68 0.22 -17.82 -6.44
CA ALA A 68 0.01 -18.81 -7.51
C ALA A 68 1.32 -19.51 -7.91
N ALA A 69 1.23 -20.80 -8.29
CA ALA A 69 2.40 -21.61 -8.60
C ALA A 69 3.02 -21.30 -9.97
N GLU A 70 2.18 -21.03 -10.98
CA GLU A 70 2.61 -20.91 -12.39
C GLU A 70 2.84 -19.45 -12.84
N ASP A 71 1.91 -18.54 -12.54
CA ASP A 71 2.05 -17.09 -12.84
C ASP A 71 1.71 -16.22 -11.61
N PRO A 72 2.62 -16.14 -10.62
CA PRO A 72 2.38 -15.41 -9.39
C PRO A 72 2.33 -13.90 -9.60
N LEU A 73 1.43 -13.24 -8.88
CA LEU A 73 1.58 -11.82 -8.56
C LEU A 73 2.71 -11.66 -7.54
N LEU A 74 3.73 -10.88 -7.88
CA LEU A 74 4.76 -10.45 -6.94
C LEU A 74 4.54 -8.98 -6.59
N VAL A 75 4.74 -8.64 -5.33
CA VAL A 75 4.56 -7.27 -4.83
C VAL A 75 5.82 -6.78 -4.13
N SER A 76 6.05 -5.47 -4.20
CA SER A 76 7.06 -4.80 -3.38
C SER A 76 6.36 -4.03 -2.26
N VAL A 77 6.82 -4.22 -1.03
CA VAL A 77 6.33 -3.48 0.14
C VAL A 77 7.36 -2.42 0.52
N ARG A 78 6.95 -1.15 0.56
CA ARG A 78 7.86 -0.01 0.77
C ARG A 78 7.29 0.90 1.85
N SER A 79 8.06 1.13 2.91
CA SER A 79 7.73 2.11 3.95
C SER A 79 7.73 3.54 3.38
N GLY A 80 6.82 4.39 3.86
CA GLY A 80 6.70 5.76 3.42
C GLY A 80 5.97 6.63 4.45
N ALA A 81 6.70 7.55 5.06
CA ALA A 81 6.15 8.54 5.99
C ALA A 81 5.91 9.88 5.29
N LYS A 82 5.25 10.80 5.98
CA LYS A 82 5.05 12.19 5.52
C LYS A 82 6.39 12.86 5.17
N PHE A 83 7.39 12.66 6.02
CA PHE A 83 8.75 13.15 5.84
C PHE A 83 9.71 11.99 5.58
N SER A 84 10.83 12.29 4.91
CA SER A 84 11.88 11.29 4.70
C SER A 84 12.50 10.93 6.06
N MET A 85 12.45 9.67 6.43
CA MET A 85 13.07 9.15 7.65
C MET A 85 14.05 8.03 7.27
N PRO A 86 15.37 8.22 7.47
CA PRO A 86 16.35 7.14 7.37
C PRO A 86 16.07 6.06 8.42
N GLY A 87 16.24 4.78 8.06
CA GLY A 87 16.09 3.65 8.99
C GLY A 87 14.67 3.06 9.11
N MET A 88 13.72 3.47 8.27
CA MET A 88 12.36 2.89 8.30
C MET A 88 12.26 1.52 7.62
N MET A 89 11.87 0.52 8.41
CA MET A 89 10.94 -0.55 8.05
C MET A 89 10.11 -0.88 9.29
#